data_AF-A5GHZ5-F1
#
_entry.id   AF-A5GHZ5-F1
#
_cell.length_a   1.000
_cell.length_b   1.000
_cell.length_c   1.000
_cell.angle_alpha   90.00
_cell.angle_beta   90.00
_cell.angle_gamma   90.00
#
_symmetry.space_group_name_H-M   'P 1'
#
loop_
_entity.id
_entity.type
_entity.pdbx_description
1 polymer ?
#
loop_
_entity_poly.entity_id
_entity_poly.type
_entity_poly.pdbx_seq_one_letter_code
_entity_poly.pdbx_strand_id
1 'polypeptide(L)'
;MVGCQRSSDLDRTVDNPRGYFESTLLRPLNDDLLAMAGYGWDRPPLAPVHWSRGECLLKAVQRKGDFEGYALSRNWVDKDPRLSLTRPFFDHLLLRRVPGLIAFRHPLDVARSLWLRDGFSLEKGMMIWFLYNRGCALSSRQGEDALVSYEDLLEGETESLQRVGRAARLSADFEESDSALEKTLRNVHAQFSDQSLQRNRTGSGALDPETAAHNQFDQVSEVASQLLHEGMRIHETLRASGFDLALFQQCFQVVPQVLIDQYDRLSSEGAPSLEFLRMHEVRPHQELSLGLSAQLSTGQYGQDQEVIADYAKLLETVHALRRELSEAQSGLLAESVQVELADRTQEVESLKQELANAQQDLHAVCSSTSWKMTAPLRRLIDVWR
;
A
#
# COMPACT_ATOMS: atom_id res chain seq x y z
N MET A 1 11.28 -4.62 15.52
CA MET A 1 10.41 -3.98 16.54
C MET A 1 10.47 -4.75 17.88
N VAL A 2 11.61 -5.36 18.19
CA VAL A 2 11.90 -5.97 19.50
C VAL A 2 12.90 -5.02 20.15
N GLY A 3 12.75 -4.69 21.42
CA GLY A 3 13.68 -3.81 22.14
C GLY A 3 13.63 -2.31 21.78
N CYS A 4 13.13 -1.92 20.61
CA CYS A 4 13.00 -0.51 20.24
C CYS A 4 11.68 0.12 20.74
N GLN A 5 11.78 1.21 21.49
CA GLN A 5 10.65 2.07 21.85
C GLN A 5 10.16 2.84 20.62
N ARG A 6 8.84 2.92 20.45
CA ARG A 6 8.23 3.88 19.53
C ARG A 6 8.23 5.25 20.21
N SER A 7 8.50 6.29 19.46
CA SER A 7 8.44 7.69 19.92
C SER A 7 7.01 8.25 20.04
N SER A 8 5.96 7.42 20.06
CA SER A 8 4.58 7.89 19.90
C SER A 8 4.10 8.71 21.11
N ASP A 9 3.97 10.03 20.91
CA ASP A 9 3.36 10.99 21.84
C ASP A 9 1.87 11.27 21.55
N LEU A 10 1.19 10.46 20.72
CA LEU A 10 -0.25 10.58 20.44
C LEU A 10 -1.06 9.42 21.00
N ASP A 11 -2.15 9.76 21.67
CA ASP A 11 -3.16 8.81 22.11
C ASP A 11 -3.90 8.14 20.93
N ARG A 12 -4.36 6.92 21.18
CA ARG A 12 -5.07 6.06 20.23
C ARG A 12 -6.44 6.67 19.89
N THR A 13 -6.81 6.69 18.61
CA THR A 13 -8.18 7.09 18.18
C THR A 13 -9.01 5.88 17.76
N VAL A 14 -10.34 6.04 17.71
CA VAL A 14 -11.29 4.98 17.34
C VAL A 14 -11.07 4.50 15.90
N ASP A 15 -10.68 5.40 14.98
CA ASP A 15 -10.38 5.06 13.59
C ASP A 15 -8.98 4.45 13.39
N ASN A 16 -8.12 4.51 14.41
CA ASN A 16 -6.79 3.89 14.40
C ASN A 16 -6.46 3.30 15.79
N PRO A 17 -7.04 2.13 16.12
CA PRO A 17 -6.99 1.55 17.48
C PRO A 17 -5.58 1.15 17.95
N ARG A 18 -4.54 1.27 17.11
CA ARG A 18 -3.13 1.03 17.45
C ARG A 18 -2.26 2.29 17.52
N GLY A 19 -2.83 3.48 17.33
CA GLY A 19 -2.13 4.78 17.36
C GLY A 19 -1.53 5.18 16.01
N TYR A 20 -1.32 6.49 15.79
CA TYR A 20 -0.64 6.99 14.59
C TYR A 20 0.82 6.54 14.55
N PHE A 21 1.31 6.18 13.36
CA PHE A 21 2.69 5.71 13.14
C PHE A 21 3.72 6.83 13.05
N GLU A 22 3.30 8.10 13.06
CA GLU A 22 4.15 9.24 12.74
C GLU A 22 4.35 10.10 13.99
N SER A 23 5.62 10.39 14.27
CA SER A 23 6.01 11.22 15.40
C SER A 23 5.45 12.64 15.29
N THR A 24 4.85 13.12 16.37
CA THR A 24 4.34 14.49 16.57
C THR A 24 5.41 15.55 16.37
N LEU A 25 6.68 15.17 16.55
CA LEU A 25 7.82 16.06 16.37
C LEU A 25 8.38 15.94 14.95
N LEU A 26 8.49 14.73 14.43
CA LEU A 26 9.20 14.45 13.19
C LEU A 26 8.39 14.87 11.96
N ARG A 27 7.09 14.56 11.90
CA ARG A 27 6.24 14.91 10.75
C ARG A 27 6.13 16.43 10.56
N PRO A 28 5.72 17.23 11.57
CA PRO A 28 5.60 18.68 11.37
C PRO A 28 6.94 19.34 11.04
N LEU A 29 8.04 18.83 11.61
CA LEU A 29 9.37 19.34 11.27
C LEU A 29 9.75 18.99 9.83
N ASN A 30 9.43 17.79 9.33
CA ASN A 30 9.65 17.47 7.92
C ASN A 30 8.87 18.37 6.97
N ASP A 31 7.59 18.62 7.27
CA ASP A 31 6.77 19.52 6.45
C ASP A 31 7.32 20.95 6.47
N ASP A 32 7.71 21.46 7.65
CA ASP A 32 8.38 22.76 7.81
C ASP A 32 9.67 22.83 6.96
N LEU A 33 10.52 21.79 7.02
CA LEU A 33 11.80 21.76 6.31
C LEU A 33 11.62 21.76 4.80
N LEU A 34 10.68 20.96 4.30
CA LEU A 34 10.35 20.95 2.87
C LEU A 34 9.80 22.31 2.45
N ALA A 35 8.89 22.90 3.22
CA ALA A 35 8.33 24.22 2.94
C ALA A 35 9.40 25.31 2.92
N MET A 36 10.32 25.33 3.90
CA MET A 36 11.48 26.24 3.92
C MET A 36 12.38 26.09 2.70
N ALA A 37 12.54 24.88 2.19
CA ALA A 37 13.29 24.62 0.98
C ALA A 37 12.50 24.92 -0.31
N GLY A 38 11.25 25.35 -0.20
CA GLY A 38 10.38 25.66 -1.34
C GLY A 38 9.69 24.44 -1.95
N TYR A 39 9.64 23.32 -1.24
CA TYR A 39 9.08 22.03 -1.69
C TYR A 39 7.91 21.56 -0.80
N GLY A 40 7.32 20.45 -1.20
CA GLY A 40 6.28 19.72 -0.47
C GLY A 40 6.50 18.23 -0.66
N TRP A 41 5.75 17.40 0.06
CA TRP A 41 5.91 15.95 -0.04
C TRP A 41 5.55 15.43 -1.44
N ASP A 42 4.62 16.08 -2.14
CA ASP A 42 4.15 15.70 -3.49
C ASP A 42 4.90 16.42 -4.62
N ARG A 43 5.78 17.36 -4.27
CA ARG A 43 6.67 18.12 -5.16
C ARG A 43 8.12 18.05 -4.64
N PRO A 44 8.71 16.83 -4.54
CA PRO A 44 10.04 16.64 -3.97
C PRO A 44 11.13 17.29 -4.85
N PRO A 45 12.28 17.67 -4.28
CA PRO A 45 13.30 18.43 -4.99
C PRO A 45 14.05 17.60 -6.05
N LEU A 46 14.26 18.18 -7.25
CA LEU A 46 15.18 17.63 -8.27
C LEU A 46 16.63 17.58 -7.78
N ALA A 47 17.07 18.68 -7.17
CA ALA A 47 18.44 18.88 -6.71
C ALA A 47 18.55 18.64 -5.20
N PRO A 48 19.67 18.11 -4.69
CA PRO A 48 19.86 17.91 -3.26
C PRO A 48 19.75 19.23 -2.50
N VAL A 49 18.97 19.25 -1.42
CA VAL A 49 18.86 20.41 -0.54
C VAL A 49 20.05 20.45 0.42
N HIS A 50 20.65 21.63 0.61
CA HIS A 50 21.78 21.83 1.51
C HIS A 50 21.32 22.11 2.95
N TRP A 51 21.03 21.04 3.69
CA TRP A 51 20.50 21.11 5.06
C TRP A 51 21.45 21.66 6.13
N SER A 52 22.74 21.85 5.81
CA SER A 52 23.80 22.27 6.74
C SER A 52 24.14 23.76 6.71
N ARG A 53 23.34 24.59 6.03
CA ARG A 53 23.64 26.01 5.80
C ARG A 53 22.41 26.89 6.02
N GLY A 54 22.65 28.18 6.23
CA GLY A 54 21.62 29.21 6.29
C GLY A 54 20.51 28.91 7.30
N GLU A 55 19.26 29.13 6.90
CA GLU A 55 18.08 28.94 7.75
C GLU A 55 17.89 27.49 8.20
N CYS A 56 18.30 26.50 7.40
CA CYS A 56 18.23 25.09 7.79
C CYS A 56 19.12 24.81 9.00
N LEU A 57 20.35 25.33 9.03
CA LEU A 57 21.24 25.17 10.18
C LEU A 57 20.67 25.86 11.44
N LEU A 58 20.09 27.05 11.27
CA LEU A 58 19.44 27.78 12.38
C LEU A 58 18.24 27.00 12.93
N LYS A 59 17.40 26.45 12.05
CA LYS A 59 16.27 25.58 12.44
C LYS A 59 16.76 24.36 13.20
N ALA A 60 17.85 23.72 12.76
CA ALA A 60 18.44 22.60 13.50
C ALA A 60 18.84 23.02 14.92
N VAL A 61 19.51 24.17 15.10
CA VAL A 61 19.87 24.68 16.43
C VAL A 61 18.64 24.95 17.31
N GLN A 62 17.59 25.55 16.74
CA GLN A 62 16.35 25.86 17.46
C GLN A 62 15.60 24.61 17.93
N ARG A 63 15.62 23.53 17.14
CA ARG A 63 14.90 22.28 17.44
C ARG A 63 15.72 21.29 18.28
N LYS A 64 16.95 21.60 18.67
CA LYS A 64 17.81 20.68 19.45
C LYS A 64 17.16 20.20 20.74
N GLY A 65 16.49 21.10 21.48
CA GLY A 65 15.82 20.76 22.73
C GLY A 65 14.70 19.73 22.52
N ASP A 66 13.88 19.92 21.49
CA ASP A 66 12.75 19.02 21.18
C ASP A 66 13.22 17.60 20.82
N PHE A 67 14.45 17.46 20.29
CA PHE A 67 15.00 16.18 19.85
C PHE A 67 16.08 15.62 20.79
N GLU A 68 16.25 16.16 21.99
CA GLU A 68 17.23 15.68 22.97
C GLU A 68 17.01 14.19 23.29
N GLY A 69 15.75 13.77 23.46
CA GLY A 69 15.38 12.37 23.65
C GLY A 69 15.84 11.48 22.48
N TYR A 70 15.66 11.92 21.24
CA TYR A 70 16.13 11.20 20.04
C TYR A 70 17.65 11.17 19.96
N ALA A 71 18.34 12.23 20.38
CA ALA A 71 19.79 12.33 20.31
C ALA A 71 20.47 11.44 21.38
N LEU A 72 19.93 11.42 22.61
CA LEU A 72 20.55 10.75 23.75
C LEU A 72 20.12 9.30 23.92
N SER A 73 18.92 8.91 23.47
CA SER A 73 18.44 7.53 23.60
C SER A 73 18.91 6.62 22.47
N ARG A 74 19.03 5.33 22.79
CA ARG A 74 19.17 4.24 21.81
C ARG A 74 17.87 3.45 21.74
N ASN A 75 17.76 2.55 20.77
CA ASN A 75 16.61 1.67 20.65
C ASN A 75 15.29 2.42 20.40
N TRP A 76 15.27 3.33 19.43
CA TRP A 76 14.02 3.87 18.90
C TRP A 76 13.95 3.66 17.40
N VAL A 77 12.72 3.63 16.87
CA VAL A 77 12.46 3.57 15.44
C VAL A 77 11.35 4.55 15.14
N ASP A 78 11.57 5.36 14.11
CA ASP A 78 10.57 6.26 13.55
C ASP A 78 10.46 6.02 12.06
N LYS A 79 9.29 6.34 11.51
CA LYS A 79 8.99 6.18 10.09
C LYS A 79 8.22 7.39 9.60
N ASP A 80 8.84 8.12 8.69
CA ASP A 80 8.19 9.10 7.83
C ASP A 80 8.85 9.02 6.45
N PRO A 81 8.10 8.82 5.36
CA PRO A 81 8.67 8.81 4.01
C PRO A 81 9.50 10.06 3.69
N ARG A 82 9.18 11.22 4.26
CA ARG A 82 9.91 12.49 4.02
C ARG A 82 11.35 12.45 4.52
N LEU A 83 11.69 11.53 5.44
CA LEU A 83 13.09 11.29 5.84
C LEU A 83 13.97 10.90 4.64
N SER A 84 13.41 10.31 3.59
CA SER A 84 14.11 10.10 2.33
C SER A 84 14.73 11.39 1.77
N LEU A 85 14.12 12.55 2.04
CA LEU A 85 14.54 13.86 1.53
C LEU A 85 15.29 14.68 2.60
N THR A 86 14.86 14.56 3.85
CA THR A 86 15.32 15.42 4.96
C THR A 86 16.35 14.75 5.87
N ARG A 87 16.67 13.46 5.71
CA ARG A 87 17.62 12.76 6.60
C ARG A 87 18.94 13.50 6.86
N PRO A 88 19.61 14.13 5.88
CA PRO A 88 20.85 14.84 6.19
C PRO A 88 20.65 15.99 7.20
N PHE A 89 19.47 16.61 7.26
CA PHE A 89 19.14 17.57 8.33
C PHE A 89 19.15 16.89 9.71
N PHE A 90 18.57 15.69 9.84
CA PHE A 90 18.53 14.97 11.11
C PHE A 90 19.91 14.49 11.56
N ASP A 91 20.81 14.12 10.64
CA ASP A 91 22.20 13.84 10.98
C ASP A 91 22.87 15.05 11.67
N HIS A 92 22.52 16.28 11.25
CA HIS A 92 23.00 17.52 11.89
C HIS A 92 22.27 17.86 13.18
N LEU A 93 20.94 17.67 13.23
CA LEU A 93 20.13 17.95 14.41
C LEU A 93 20.52 17.04 15.58
N LEU A 94 20.66 15.74 15.32
CA LEU A 94 20.97 14.73 16.33
C LEU A 94 22.47 14.65 16.66
N LEU A 95 23.31 15.34 15.88
CA LEU A 95 24.79 15.28 15.97
C LEU A 95 25.34 13.86 15.90
N ARG A 96 24.59 12.96 15.28
CA ARG A 96 24.94 11.56 15.07
C ARG A 96 24.17 11.05 13.88
N ARG A 97 24.70 10.01 13.26
CA ARG A 97 24.01 9.31 12.18
C ARG A 97 23.18 8.18 12.74
N VAL A 98 21.92 8.12 12.32
CA VAL A 98 21.00 7.04 12.67
C VAL A 98 20.91 6.06 11.50
N PRO A 99 21.20 4.76 11.71
CA PRO A 99 21.04 3.73 10.68
C PRO A 99 19.65 3.74 10.04
N GLY A 100 19.61 3.73 8.71
CA GLY A 100 18.39 3.76 7.92
C GLY A 100 18.03 2.39 7.35
N LEU A 101 16.74 2.08 7.36
CA LEU A 101 16.17 0.96 6.62
C LEU A 101 15.35 1.51 5.44
N ILE A 102 15.84 1.29 4.22
CA ILE A 102 15.21 1.75 2.98
C ILE A 102 14.38 0.61 2.42
N ALA A 103 13.06 0.75 2.48
CA ALA A 103 12.13 -0.18 1.83
C ALA A 103 11.94 0.26 0.37
N PHE A 104 12.55 -0.48 -0.55
CA PHE A 104 12.42 -0.28 -1.98
C PHE A 104 11.20 -1.04 -2.50
N ARG A 105 10.32 -0.36 -3.22
CA ARG A 105 9.06 -0.91 -3.71
C ARG A 105 8.95 -0.77 -5.21
N HIS A 106 8.24 -1.71 -5.84
CA HIS A 106 7.93 -1.68 -7.26
C HIS A 106 7.35 -0.31 -7.68
N PRO A 107 7.88 0.33 -8.75
CA PRO A 107 7.47 1.69 -9.16
C PRO A 107 5.97 1.79 -9.47
N LEU A 108 5.42 0.83 -10.23
CA LEU A 108 3.99 0.82 -10.54
C LEU A 108 3.10 0.68 -9.31
N ASP A 109 3.53 -0.06 -8.30
CA ASP A 109 2.74 -0.24 -7.09
C ASP A 109 2.69 1.05 -6.26
N VAL A 110 3.79 1.80 -6.25
CA VAL A 110 3.82 3.13 -5.63
C VAL A 110 2.94 4.11 -6.41
N ALA A 111 3.07 4.18 -7.73
CA ALA A 111 2.23 5.04 -8.56
C ALA A 111 0.74 4.70 -8.42
N ARG A 112 0.39 3.41 -8.42
CA ARG A 112 -0.99 2.94 -8.19
C ARG A 112 -1.48 3.29 -6.79
N SER A 113 -0.63 3.16 -5.77
CA SER A 113 -0.98 3.54 -4.41
C SER A 113 -1.24 5.04 -4.29
N LEU A 114 -0.47 5.88 -4.99
CA LEU A 114 -0.67 7.33 -5.03
C LEU A 114 -1.91 7.71 -5.83
N TRP A 115 -2.22 6.98 -6.90
CA TRP A 115 -3.48 7.17 -7.63
C TRP A 115 -4.69 6.80 -6.76
N LEU A 116 -4.68 5.64 -6.10
CA LEU A 116 -5.77 5.21 -5.20
C LEU A 116 -5.96 6.11 -3.97
N ARG A 117 -4.90 6.85 -3.58
CA ARG A 117 -4.90 7.70 -2.39
C ARG A 117 -5.18 9.17 -2.71
N ASP A 118 -4.54 9.69 -3.75
CA ASP A 118 -4.48 11.13 -4.07
C ASP A 118 -5.02 11.44 -5.47
N GLY A 119 -5.28 10.41 -6.29
CA GLY A 119 -5.67 10.53 -7.70
C GLY A 119 -4.62 11.18 -8.60
N PHE A 120 -3.34 11.09 -8.21
CA PHE A 120 -2.24 11.54 -9.05
C PHE A 120 -2.08 10.72 -10.32
N SER A 121 -1.63 11.38 -11.39
CA SER A 121 -1.24 10.76 -12.64
C SER A 121 -0.12 9.73 -12.44
N LEU A 122 0.01 8.80 -13.39
CA LEU A 122 1.11 7.84 -13.40
C LEU A 122 2.46 8.57 -13.42
N GLU A 123 2.57 9.62 -14.23
CA GLU A 123 3.79 10.43 -14.36
C GLU A 123 4.17 11.09 -13.03
N LYS A 124 3.21 11.71 -12.33
CA LYS A 124 3.47 12.30 -11.00
C LYS A 124 3.83 11.22 -9.99
N GLY A 125 3.13 10.09 -10.00
CA GLY A 125 3.45 8.95 -9.15
C GLY A 125 4.88 8.43 -9.36
N MET A 126 5.30 8.31 -10.62
CA MET A 126 6.66 7.88 -11.00
C MET A 126 7.72 8.93 -10.65
N MET A 127 7.41 10.23 -10.83
CA MET A 127 8.28 11.33 -10.40
C MET A 127 8.51 11.29 -8.88
N ILE A 128 7.44 11.17 -8.09
CA ILE A 128 7.52 11.08 -6.63
C ILE A 128 8.33 9.84 -6.24
N TRP A 129 8.04 8.67 -6.82
CA TRP A 129 8.80 7.45 -6.59
C TRP A 129 10.30 7.65 -6.86
N PHE A 130 10.65 8.23 -8.01
CA PHE A 130 12.04 8.42 -8.40
C PHE A 130 12.77 9.37 -7.44
N LEU A 131 12.18 10.52 -7.13
CA LEU A 131 12.82 11.56 -6.33
C LEU A 131 12.97 11.17 -4.85
N TYR A 132 12.01 10.42 -4.30
CA TYR A 132 12.16 9.85 -2.94
C TYR A 132 13.26 8.80 -2.87
N ASN A 133 13.29 7.85 -3.81
CA ASN A 133 14.35 6.85 -3.85
C ASN A 133 15.72 7.49 -4.10
N ARG A 134 15.78 8.53 -4.93
CA ARG A 134 16.99 9.32 -5.13
C ARG A 134 17.46 10.01 -3.86
N GLY A 135 16.56 10.60 -3.07
CA GLY A 135 16.90 11.18 -1.78
C GLY A 135 17.52 10.14 -0.82
N CYS A 136 16.95 8.93 -0.77
CA CYS A 136 17.53 7.81 -0.04
C CYS A 136 18.93 7.45 -0.56
N ALA A 137 19.08 7.29 -1.88
CA ALA A 137 20.34 6.90 -2.52
C ALA A 137 21.48 7.90 -2.26
N LEU A 138 21.17 9.20 -2.33
CA LEU A 138 22.16 10.24 -2.08
C LEU A 138 22.57 10.36 -0.61
N SER A 139 21.67 10.01 0.30
CA SER A 139 21.92 10.12 1.74
C SER A 139 22.41 8.82 2.38
N SER A 140 22.30 7.68 1.70
CA SER A 140 22.67 6.36 2.24
C SER A 140 24.19 6.14 2.36
N ARG A 141 24.61 5.29 3.30
CA ARG A 141 25.99 4.86 3.51
C ARG A 141 26.09 3.35 3.64
N GLN A 142 27.06 2.79 2.91
CA GLN A 142 27.40 1.37 3.00
C GLN A 142 27.79 0.98 4.43
N GLY A 143 27.29 -0.16 4.90
CA GLY A 143 27.56 -0.68 6.24
C GLY A 143 26.81 0.00 7.38
N GLU A 144 26.15 1.14 7.13
CA GLU A 144 25.30 1.83 8.12
C GLU A 144 23.81 1.75 7.77
N ASP A 145 23.48 1.69 6.49
CA ASP A 145 22.11 1.63 5.99
C ASP A 145 21.83 0.30 5.29
N ALA A 146 20.58 -0.14 5.30
CA ALA A 146 20.13 -1.35 4.63
C ALA A 146 19.05 -1.04 3.60
N LEU A 147 19.17 -1.65 2.42
CA LEU A 147 18.14 -1.67 1.38
C LEU A 147 17.42 -3.02 1.42
N VAL A 148 16.10 -3.00 1.42
CA VAL A 148 15.26 -4.22 1.40
C VAL A 148 14.14 -4.05 0.39
N SER A 149 13.75 -5.14 -0.28
CA SER A 149 12.49 -5.15 -1.03
C SER A 149 11.32 -5.06 -0.05
N TYR A 150 10.36 -4.22 -0.40
CA TYR A 150 9.09 -4.13 0.30
C TYR A 150 8.28 -5.42 0.17
N GLU A 151 8.27 -6.01 -1.02
CA GLU A 151 7.56 -7.24 -1.36
C GLU A 151 8.13 -8.43 -0.57
N ASP A 152 9.44 -8.65 -0.66
CA ASP A 152 10.14 -9.72 0.07
C ASP A 152 9.98 -9.54 1.59
N LEU A 153 9.98 -8.30 2.08
CA LEU A 153 9.74 -8.00 3.49
C LEU A 153 8.30 -8.31 3.92
N LEU A 154 7.31 -8.13 3.03
CA LEU A 154 5.91 -8.47 3.28
C LEU A 154 5.64 -9.98 3.21
N GLU A 155 6.40 -10.72 2.39
CA GLU A 155 6.31 -12.17 2.30
C GLU A 155 7.11 -12.89 3.39
N GLY A 156 7.92 -12.14 4.14
CA GLY A 156 8.70 -12.69 5.25
C GLY A 156 9.94 -13.43 4.77
N GLU A 157 10.45 -13.06 3.60
CA GLU A 157 11.64 -13.65 3.01
C GLU A 157 12.83 -13.56 3.97
N THR A 158 13.56 -14.67 4.06
CA THR A 158 14.60 -14.86 5.07
C THR A 158 15.69 -13.81 4.97
N GLU A 159 16.15 -13.53 3.75
CA GLU A 159 17.23 -12.59 3.49
C GLU A 159 16.83 -11.15 3.87
N SER A 160 15.60 -10.74 3.56
CA SER A 160 15.05 -9.43 3.91
C SER A 160 14.91 -9.27 5.43
N LEU A 161 14.43 -10.28 6.14
CA LEU A 161 14.39 -10.26 7.61
C LEU A 161 15.78 -10.21 8.24
N GLN A 162 16.76 -10.91 7.66
CA GLN A 162 18.16 -10.85 8.11
C GLN A 162 18.78 -9.46 7.88
N ARG A 163 18.48 -8.79 6.75
CA ARG A 163 18.90 -7.41 6.50
C ARG A 163 18.31 -6.44 7.54
N VAL A 164 17.03 -6.59 7.87
CA VAL A 164 16.38 -5.81 8.94
C VAL A 164 17.06 -6.07 10.29
N GLY A 165 17.37 -7.33 10.62
CA GLY A 165 18.07 -7.69 11.85
C GLY A 165 19.46 -7.04 11.96
N ARG A 166 20.25 -7.10 10.88
CA ARG A 166 21.57 -6.43 10.81
C ARG A 166 21.45 -4.93 10.99
N ALA A 167 20.50 -4.29 10.30
CA ALA A 167 20.27 -2.85 10.42
C ALA A 167 19.84 -2.45 11.85
N ALA A 168 18.96 -3.24 12.47
CA ALA A 168 18.51 -2.98 13.83
C ALA A 168 19.67 -2.99 14.83
N ARG A 169 20.63 -3.93 14.70
CA ARG A 169 21.80 -4.02 15.59
C ARG A 169 22.75 -2.83 15.50
N LEU A 170 22.72 -2.06 14.41
CA LEU A 170 23.51 -0.83 14.32
C LEU A 170 22.92 0.29 15.19
N SER A 171 21.61 0.25 15.43
CA SER A 171 20.88 1.27 16.19
C SER A 171 20.60 0.87 17.64
N ALA A 172 20.80 -0.41 17.98
CA ALA A 172 20.39 -0.97 19.25
C ALA A 172 21.35 -2.04 19.77
N ASP A 173 21.63 -1.96 21.06
CA ASP A 173 22.42 -2.96 21.79
C ASP A 173 21.50 -4.12 22.14
N PHE A 174 21.35 -5.06 21.21
CA PHE A 174 20.62 -6.30 21.45
C PHE A 174 21.52 -7.30 22.19
N GLU A 175 21.14 -7.65 23.44
CA GLU A 175 21.78 -8.72 24.21
C GLU A 175 21.52 -10.12 23.62
N GLU A 176 20.49 -10.23 22.77
CA GLU A 176 20.03 -11.48 22.16
C GLU A 176 20.97 -11.95 21.03
N SER A 177 21.11 -13.26 20.87
CA SER A 177 21.88 -13.86 19.76
C SER A 177 21.20 -13.64 18.40
N ASP A 178 21.95 -13.74 17.30
CA ASP A 178 21.40 -13.56 15.93
C ASP A 178 20.24 -14.49 15.62
N SER A 179 20.35 -15.75 16.06
CA SER A 179 19.28 -16.73 15.91
C SER A 179 18.01 -16.34 16.69
N ALA A 180 18.16 -15.76 17.87
CA ALA A 180 17.03 -15.31 18.68
C ALA A 180 16.35 -14.09 18.05
N LEU A 181 17.12 -13.09 17.60
CA LEU A 181 16.58 -11.90 16.93
C LEU A 181 15.85 -12.28 15.63
N GLU A 182 16.43 -13.16 14.81
CA GLU A 182 15.80 -13.62 13.57
C GLU A 182 14.47 -14.36 13.86
N LYS A 183 14.47 -15.24 14.86
CA LYS A 183 13.25 -15.95 15.29
C LYS A 183 12.17 -14.97 15.75
N THR A 184 12.54 -13.95 16.52
CA THR A 184 11.58 -12.95 16.97
C THR A 184 11.06 -12.10 15.81
N LEU A 185 11.92 -11.70 14.86
CA LEU A 185 11.49 -10.99 13.66
C LEU A 185 10.51 -11.81 12.82
N ARG A 186 10.76 -13.12 12.63
CA ARG A 186 9.83 -14.02 11.94
C ARG A 186 8.49 -14.15 12.66
N ASN A 187 8.50 -14.31 13.97
CA ASN A 187 7.28 -14.42 14.77
C ASN A 187 6.46 -13.13 14.71
N VAL A 188 7.11 -11.98 14.84
CA VAL A 188 6.49 -10.66 14.72
C VAL A 188 5.91 -10.50 13.32
N HIS A 189 6.68 -10.80 12.27
CA HIS A 189 6.22 -10.73 10.89
C HIS A 189 4.95 -11.58 10.67
N ALA A 190 4.95 -12.85 11.10
CA ALA A 190 3.80 -13.74 10.97
C ALA A 190 2.52 -13.18 11.64
N GLN A 191 2.66 -12.50 12.79
CA GLN A 191 1.53 -11.86 13.48
C GLN A 191 0.97 -10.63 12.73
N PHE A 192 1.80 -9.93 11.95
CA PHE A 192 1.40 -8.73 11.22
C PHE A 192 0.90 -9.05 9.81
N SER A 193 1.45 -10.07 9.15
CA SER A 193 1.09 -10.45 7.77
C SER A 193 -0.36 -10.90 7.63
N ASP A 194 -0.95 -11.53 8.66
CA ASP A 194 -2.39 -11.86 8.67
C ASP A 194 -3.31 -10.63 8.61
N GLN A 195 -2.84 -9.44 9.02
CA GLN A 195 -3.63 -8.21 9.06
C GLN A 195 -3.32 -7.23 7.92
N SER A 196 -2.06 -7.13 7.49
CA SER A 196 -1.66 -6.26 6.36
C SER A 196 -2.06 -6.86 5.01
N LEU A 197 -2.01 -8.20 4.87
CA LEU A 197 -2.56 -8.88 3.72
C LEU A 197 -4.07 -8.62 3.60
N GLN A 198 -4.83 -8.48 4.69
CA GLN A 198 -6.25 -8.13 4.61
C GLN A 198 -6.50 -6.70 4.11
N ARG A 199 -5.69 -5.71 4.50
CA ARG A 199 -5.83 -4.33 3.98
C ARG A 199 -5.50 -4.20 2.49
N ASN A 200 -4.55 -5.00 2.00
CA ASN A 200 -4.21 -5.05 0.57
C ASN A 200 -5.13 -6.02 -0.20
N ARG A 201 -5.70 -7.05 0.45
CA ARG A 201 -6.67 -8.01 -0.14
C ARG A 201 -8.13 -7.59 -0.03
N THR A 202 -8.51 -6.54 0.71
CA THR A 202 -9.87 -5.97 0.60
C THR A 202 -10.11 -5.20 -0.73
N GLY A 203 -9.24 -5.42 -1.73
CA GLY A 203 -9.53 -5.26 -3.16
C GLY A 203 -9.79 -6.57 -3.92
N SER A 204 -9.77 -7.73 -3.26
CA SER A 204 -9.87 -9.08 -3.88
C SER A 204 -11.31 -9.51 -4.21
N GLY A 205 -12.23 -8.56 -4.37
CA GLY A 205 -13.63 -8.81 -4.74
C GLY A 205 -14.03 -8.27 -6.11
N ALA A 206 -13.18 -7.50 -6.79
CA ALA A 206 -13.49 -6.94 -8.09
C ALA A 206 -12.28 -7.02 -9.02
N LEU A 207 -12.38 -7.93 -9.98
CA LEU A 207 -11.58 -8.04 -11.20
C LEU A 207 -10.09 -8.38 -10.99
N ASP A 208 -9.64 -9.33 -11.81
CA ASP A 208 -8.26 -9.77 -11.89
C ASP A 208 -7.30 -8.56 -12.03
N PRO A 209 -6.38 -8.31 -11.07
CA PRO A 209 -5.63 -7.05 -10.96
C PRO A 209 -4.60 -6.82 -12.07
N GLU A 210 -4.20 -7.87 -12.79
CA GLU A 210 -3.40 -7.73 -14.02
C GLU A 210 -4.24 -7.20 -15.18
N THR A 211 -5.54 -7.50 -15.22
CA THR A 211 -6.43 -7.19 -16.35
C THR A 211 -7.08 -5.81 -16.23
N ALA A 212 -7.39 -5.36 -15.00
CA ALA A 212 -7.98 -4.04 -14.78
C ALA A 212 -6.97 -2.89 -14.96
N ALA A 213 -5.70 -3.11 -14.61
CA ALA A 213 -4.64 -2.12 -14.79
C ALA A 213 -4.17 -1.99 -16.25
N HIS A 214 -4.26 -3.06 -17.05
CA HIS A 214 -3.95 -2.98 -18.49
C HIS A 214 -4.96 -2.12 -19.26
N ASN A 215 -6.23 -2.06 -18.84
CA ASN A 215 -7.29 -1.39 -19.60
C ASN A 215 -7.55 0.09 -19.21
N GLN A 216 -6.86 0.66 -18.21
CA GLN A 216 -7.05 2.07 -17.81
C GLN A 216 -5.83 2.96 -18.10
N PHE A 217 -4.72 2.34 -18.52
CA PHE A 217 -3.54 2.98 -19.08
C PHE A 217 -3.51 2.88 -20.62
N ASP A 218 -4.66 2.74 -21.28
CA ASP A 218 -4.76 2.50 -22.74
C ASP A 218 -4.19 3.62 -23.62
N GLN A 219 -3.85 4.77 -23.05
CA GLN A 219 -2.98 5.77 -23.67
C GLN A 219 -1.94 6.28 -22.68
N VAL A 220 -0.99 5.41 -22.31
CA VAL A 220 0.22 5.84 -21.59
C VAL A 220 0.87 6.96 -22.42
N SER A 221 0.97 8.15 -21.84
CA SER A 221 1.69 9.25 -22.49
C SER A 221 3.14 8.82 -22.75
N GLU A 222 3.77 9.39 -23.77
CA GLU A 222 5.19 9.10 -24.04
C GLU A 222 6.07 9.36 -22.80
N VAL A 223 5.73 10.39 -22.02
CA VAL A 223 6.39 10.71 -20.74
C VAL A 223 6.21 9.58 -19.73
N ALA A 224 4.99 9.09 -19.54
CA ALA A 224 4.72 7.98 -18.64
C ALA A 224 5.44 6.69 -19.08
N SER A 225 5.49 6.41 -20.38
CA SER A 225 6.22 5.24 -20.90
C SER A 225 7.72 5.33 -20.63
N GLN A 226 8.33 6.51 -20.85
CA GLN A 226 9.76 6.71 -20.60
C GLN A 226 10.09 6.60 -19.10
N LEU A 227 9.30 7.25 -18.24
CA LEU A 227 9.48 7.17 -16.78
C LEU A 227 9.26 5.75 -16.26
N LEU A 228 8.25 5.05 -16.75
CA LEU A 228 7.96 3.66 -16.39
C LEU A 228 9.10 2.74 -16.83
N HIS A 229 9.56 2.86 -18.07
CA HIS A 229 10.67 2.06 -18.58
C HIS A 229 11.91 2.22 -17.69
N GLU A 230 12.25 3.45 -17.31
CA GLU A 230 13.38 3.71 -16.44
C GLU A 230 13.18 3.16 -15.02
N GLY A 231 11.98 3.34 -14.44
CA GLY A 231 11.65 2.80 -13.13
C GLY A 231 11.72 1.26 -13.09
N MET A 232 11.18 0.60 -14.11
CA MET A 232 11.23 -0.87 -14.25
C MET A 232 12.67 -1.36 -14.41
N ARG A 233 13.47 -0.70 -15.26
CA ARG A 233 14.88 -1.01 -15.45
C ARG A 233 15.65 -0.95 -14.13
N ILE A 234 15.44 0.10 -13.32
CA ILE A 234 16.08 0.24 -12.00
C ILE A 234 15.62 -0.89 -11.07
N HIS A 235 14.31 -1.15 -10.99
CA HIS A 235 13.77 -2.18 -10.12
C HIS A 235 14.30 -3.58 -10.47
N GLU A 236 14.30 -3.96 -11.75
CA GLU A 236 14.83 -5.25 -12.22
C GLU A 236 16.33 -5.36 -11.96
N THR A 237 17.09 -4.29 -12.19
CA THR A 237 18.54 -4.23 -11.90
C THR A 237 18.82 -4.49 -10.42
N LEU A 238 18.05 -3.88 -9.53
CA LEU A 238 18.20 -4.06 -8.08
C LEU A 238 17.74 -5.44 -7.63
N ARG A 239 16.63 -5.94 -8.18
CA ARG A 239 16.16 -7.30 -7.88
C ARG A 239 17.22 -8.34 -8.27
N ALA A 240 17.83 -8.20 -9.44
CA ALA A 240 18.88 -9.09 -9.93
C ALA A 240 20.17 -9.04 -9.07
N SER A 241 20.48 -7.90 -8.46
CA SER A 241 21.63 -7.76 -7.54
C SER A 241 21.32 -8.19 -6.11
N GLY A 242 20.07 -8.57 -5.81
CA GLY A 242 19.62 -8.82 -4.44
C GLY A 242 19.59 -7.54 -3.61
N PHE A 243 19.18 -6.40 -4.19
CA PHE A 243 19.10 -5.09 -3.54
C PHE A 243 20.44 -4.60 -2.98
N ASP A 244 21.49 -4.71 -3.78
CA ASP A 244 22.80 -4.13 -3.44
C ASP A 244 22.70 -2.59 -3.30
N LEU A 245 23.15 -2.07 -2.16
CA LEU A 245 23.04 -0.65 -1.86
C LEU A 245 23.95 0.19 -2.76
N ALA A 246 25.12 -0.30 -3.18
CA ALA A 246 26.03 0.48 -4.01
C ALA A 246 25.45 0.65 -5.43
N LEU A 247 24.83 -0.41 -5.95
CA LEU A 247 24.09 -0.36 -7.21
C LEU A 247 22.86 0.54 -7.11
N PHE A 248 22.14 0.52 -5.98
CA PHE A 248 21.05 1.48 -5.73
C PHE A 248 21.54 2.92 -5.80
N GLN A 249 22.68 3.24 -5.18
CA GLN A 249 23.27 4.57 -5.29
C GLN A 249 23.60 4.95 -6.73
N GLN A 250 24.14 4.01 -7.52
CA GLN A 250 24.45 4.23 -8.93
C GLN A 250 23.21 4.49 -9.78
N CYS A 251 22.14 3.71 -9.60
CA CYS A 251 20.88 3.85 -10.34
C CYS A 251 20.22 5.22 -10.21
N PHE A 252 20.46 5.94 -9.10
CA PHE A 252 19.83 7.23 -8.82
C PHE A 252 20.79 8.43 -8.89
N GLN A 253 22.02 8.26 -9.38
CA GLN A 253 22.97 9.38 -9.51
C GLN A 253 22.47 10.44 -10.49
N VAL A 254 21.99 9.98 -11.66
CA VAL A 254 21.55 10.82 -12.77
C VAL A 254 20.03 10.90 -12.77
N VAL A 255 19.49 12.12 -12.88
CA VAL A 255 18.06 12.33 -13.06
C VAL A 255 17.72 12.15 -14.55
N PRO A 256 16.73 11.32 -14.92
CA PRO A 256 16.30 11.18 -16.31
C PRO A 256 15.92 12.52 -16.93
N GLN A 257 16.37 12.77 -18.17
CA GLN A 257 16.12 14.04 -18.86
C GLN A 257 14.61 14.34 -18.97
N VAL A 258 13.80 13.32 -19.27
CA VAL A 258 12.34 13.42 -19.31
C VAL A 258 11.75 13.91 -17.98
N LEU A 259 12.34 13.53 -16.84
CA LEU A 259 11.88 13.98 -15.53
C LEU A 259 12.24 15.46 -15.33
N ILE A 260 13.43 15.88 -15.75
CA ILE A 260 13.86 17.30 -15.71
C ILE A 260 12.92 18.16 -16.56
N ASP A 261 12.67 17.75 -17.81
CA ASP A 261 11.88 18.51 -18.77
C ASP A 261 10.40 18.64 -18.34
N GLN A 262 9.89 17.66 -17.58
CA GLN A 262 8.50 17.58 -17.16
C GLN A 262 8.28 18.01 -15.71
N TYR A 263 9.35 18.33 -14.96
CA TYR A 263 9.29 18.51 -13.52
C TYR A 263 8.29 19.58 -13.07
N ASP A 264 8.31 20.77 -13.69
CA ASP A 264 7.42 21.86 -13.30
C ASP A 264 5.96 21.51 -13.59
N ARG A 265 5.69 20.87 -14.73
CA ARG A 265 4.34 20.39 -15.09
C ARG A 265 3.84 19.39 -14.06
N LEU A 266 4.62 18.35 -13.77
CA LEU A 266 4.26 17.29 -12.83
C LEU A 266 4.13 17.80 -11.39
N SER A 267 5.01 18.72 -10.98
CA SER A 267 4.95 19.35 -9.65
C SER A 267 3.75 20.28 -9.51
N SER A 268 3.26 20.86 -10.61
CA SER A 268 2.08 21.73 -10.63
C SER A 268 0.75 20.98 -10.69
N GLU A 269 0.77 19.65 -10.86
CA GLU A 269 -0.44 18.84 -10.86
C GLU A 269 -1.14 18.97 -9.51
N GLY A 270 -2.28 19.67 -9.49
CA GLY A 270 -3.07 19.90 -8.31
C GLY A 270 -3.80 18.64 -7.83
N ALA A 271 -4.57 18.80 -6.75
CA ALA A 271 -5.48 17.74 -6.33
C ALA A 271 -6.53 17.48 -7.44
N PRO A 272 -6.84 16.21 -7.73
CA PRO A 272 -7.88 15.86 -8.69
C PRO A 272 -9.25 16.36 -8.21
N SER A 273 -10.18 16.53 -9.16
CA SER A 273 -11.53 16.97 -8.83
C SER A 273 -12.27 15.93 -7.97
N LEU A 274 -13.21 16.38 -7.13
CA LEU A 274 -14.07 15.47 -6.35
C LEU A 274 -14.87 14.52 -7.26
N GLU A 275 -15.22 15.00 -8.46
CA GLU A 275 -15.90 14.19 -9.47
C GLU A 275 -14.98 13.09 -10.03
N PHE A 276 -13.71 13.39 -10.32
CA PHE A 276 -12.73 12.40 -10.71
C PHE A 276 -12.57 11.33 -9.63
N LEU A 277 -12.40 11.74 -8.37
CA LEU A 277 -12.23 10.82 -7.25
C LEU A 277 -13.45 9.89 -7.08
N ARG A 278 -14.66 10.44 -7.20
CA ARG A 278 -15.91 9.66 -7.15
C ARG A 278 -16.04 8.70 -8.33
N MET A 279 -15.76 9.17 -9.54
CA MET A 279 -15.89 8.39 -10.78
C MET A 279 -14.92 7.20 -10.80
N HIS A 280 -13.74 7.36 -10.23
CA HIS A 280 -12.70 6.32 -10.18
C HIS A 280 -12.67 5.56 -8.85
N GLU A 281 -13.67 5.77 -7.99
CA GLU A 281 -13.77 5.14 -6.66
C GLU A 281 -12.52 5.30 -5.78
N VAL A 282 -11.75 6.37 -6.02
CA VAL A 282 -10.55 6.72 -5.29
C VAL A 282 -10.97 7.27 -3.92
N ARG A 283 -10.49 6.65 -2.84
CA ARG A 283 -10.76 7.10 -1.48
C ARG A 283 -9.65 8.05 -1.04
N PRO A 284 -9.85 9.38 -1.05
CA PRO A 284 -8.85 10.29 -0.54
C PRO A 284 -8.51 9.93 0.90
N HIS A 285 -7.22 9.77 1.19
CA HIS A 285 -6.78 9.71 2.58
C HIS A 285 -7.01 11.10 3.17
N GLN A 286 -8.16 11.30 3.84
CA GLN A 286 -8.43 12.53 4.56
C GLN A 286 -7.29 12.78 5.56
N GLU A 287 -6.50 13.83 5.34
CA GLU A 287 -5.89 14.54 6.46
C GLU A 287 -7.02 15.21 7.23
N LEU A 288 -7.63 14.48 8.17
CA LEU A 288 -8.52 15.02 9.19
C LEU A 288 -7.77 15.91 10.21
N SER A 289 -6.61 16.50 9.85
CA SER A 289 -5.74 17.18 10.80
C SER A 289 -5.25 18.58 10.41
N LEU A 290 -5.71 19.19 9.32
CA LEU A 290 -5.32 20.56 8.98
C LEU A 290 -6.56 21.47 8.92
N GLY A 291 -6.81 22.19 10.01
CA GLY A 291 -7.70 23.35 9.99
C GLY A 291 -8.25 23.84 11.33
N LEU A 292 -8.55 22.97 12.31
CA LEU A 292 -9.29 23.45 13.48
C LEU A 292 -8.42 24.17 14.54
N SER A 293 -7.15 23.80 14.71
CA SER A 293 -6.39 24.30 15.87
C SER A 293 -6.10 25.82 15.86
N ALA A 294 -6.09 26.47 14.69
CA ALA A 294 -5.79 27.91 14.60
C ALA A 294 -7.03 28.81 14.79
N GLN A 295 -8.23 28.31 14.46
CA GLN A 295 -9.49 29.04 14.56
C GLN A 295 -10.16 28.92 15.94
N LEU A 296 -9.70 27.98 16.79
CA LEU A 296 -10.27 27.73 18.12
C LEU A 296 -9.91 28.78 19.20
N SER A 297 -9.24 29.88 18.83
CA SER A 297 -8.84 30.94 19.77
C SER A 297 -9.91 32.04 19.95
N THR A 298 -11.05 31.97 19.26
CA THR A 298 -12.11 32.99 19.34
C THR A 298 -13.47 32.41 19.73
N GLY A 299 -13.68 32.10 21.02
CA GLY A 299 -15.01 32.10 21.68
C GLY A 299 -16.17 31.22 21.13
N GLN A 300 -15.99 30.49 20.03
CA GLN A 300 -17.01 29.68 19.33
C GLN A 300 -17.20 28.27 19.93
N TYR A 301 -16.42 27.92 20.96
CA TYR A 301 -16.41 26.60 21.58
C TYR A 301 -17.77 26.16 22.15
N GLY A 302 -18.66 27.09 22.46
CA GLY A 302 -20.00 26.78 22.99
C GLY A 302 -21.04 26.42 21.92
N GLN A 303 -20.96 27.03 20.72
CA GLN A 303 -21.89 26.74 19.62
C GLN A 303 -21.48 25.46 18.86
N ASP A 304 -20.18 25.15 18.82
CA ASP A 304 -19.68 23.96 18.15
C ASP A 304 -20.03 22.66 18.89
N GLN A 305 -20.26 22.68 20.22
CA GLN A 305 -20.68 21.48 20.96
C GLN A 305 -22.09 20.99 20.58
N GLU A 306 -23.03 21.91 20.34
CA GLU A 306 -24.36 21.54 19.84
C GLU A 306 -24.30 21.01 18.41
N VAL A 307 -23.50 21.64 17.54
CA VAL A 307 -23.32 21.18 16.15
C VAL A 307 -22.61 19.82 16.08
N ILE A 308 -21.60 19.58 16.93
CA ILE A 308 -20.92 18.29 17.04
C ILE A 308 -21.88 17.22 17.59
N ALA A 309 -22.72 17.56 18.57
CA ALA A 309 -23.72 16.64 19.10
C ALA A 309 -24.79 16.30 18.05
N ASP A 310 -25.26 17.28 17.29
CA ASP A 310 -26.22 17.08 16.20
C ASP A 310 -25.62 16.25 15.05
N TYR A 311 -24.35 16.50 14.71
CA TYR A 311 -23.63 15.73 13.70
C TYR A 311 -23.37 14.28 14.15
N ALA A 312 -23.03 14.06 15.42
CA ALA A 312 -22.90 12.71 15.99
C ALA A 312 -24.23 11.96 15.94
N LYS A 313 -25.33 12.64 16.28
CA LYS A 313 -26.69 12.08 16.21
C LYS A 313 -27.08 11.73 14.76
N LEU A 314 -26.75 12.60 13.81
CA LEU A 314 -26.98 12.35 12.39
C LEU A 314 -26.17 11.14 11.89
N LEU A 315 -24.90 11.02 12.29
CA LEU A 315 -24.06 9.87 11.96
C LEU A 315 -24.61 8.56 12.53
N GLU A 316 -25.04 8.56 13.80
CA GLU A 316 -25.70 7.39 14.40
C GLU A 316 -26.95 6.99 13.60
N THR A 317 -27.74 7.97 13.16
CA THR A 317 -28.95 7.73 12.36
C THR A 317 -28.61 7.15 10.98
N VAL A 318 -27.58 7.68 10.31
CA VAL A 318 -27.11 7.17 9.00
C VAL A 318 -26.53 5.76 9.14
N HIS A 319 -25.81 5.47 10.21
CA HIS A 319 -25.31 4.13 10.48
C HIS A 319 -26.43 3.13 10.78
N ALA A 320 -27.47 3.55 11.53
CA ALA A 320 -28.66 2.73 11.76
C ALA A 320 -29.39 2.42 10.43
N LEU A 321 -29.66 3.44 9.62
CA LEU A 321 -30.31 3.28 8.31
C LEU A 321 -29.48 2.40 7.35
N ARG A 322 -28.15 2.49 7.39
CA ARG A 322 -27.29 1.60 6.59
C ARG A 322 -27.34 0.15 7.07
N ARG A 323 -27.45 -0.10 8.38
CA ARG A 323 -27.65 -1.47 8.90
C ARG A 323 -29.00 -2.01 8.46
N GLU A 324 -30.06 -1.23 8.62
CA GLU A 324 -31.40 -1.62 8.17
C GLU A 324 -31.44 -1.92 6.66
N LEU A 325 -30.79 -1.08 5.84
CA LEU A 325 -30.70 -1.32 4.40
C LEU A 325 -29.90 -2.60 4.08
N SER A 326 -28.80 -2.85 4.78
CA SER A 326 -27.99 -4.04 4.61
C SER A 326 -28.72 -5.31 5.04
N GLU A 327 -29.50 -5.25 6.12
CA GLU A 327 -30.34 -6.34 6.61
C GLU A 327 -31.48 -6.64 5.64
N ALA A 328 -32.16 -5.60 5.14
CA ALA A 328 -33.21 -5.73 4.12
C ALA A 328 -32.68 -6.32 2.81
N GLN A 329 -31.50 -5.86 2.34
CA GLN A 329 -30.85 -6.39 1.15
C GLN A 329 -30.41 -7.85 1.32
N SER A 330 -29.89 -8.21 2.49
CA SER A 330 -29.49 -9.60 2.79
C SER A 330 -30.70 -10.53 2.86
N GLY A 331 -31.82 -10.06 3.42
CA GLY A 331 -33.09 -10.78 3.44
C GLY A 331 -33.63 -11.05 2.03
N LEU A 332 -33.68 -10.02 1.17
CA LEU A 332 -34.11 -10.14 -0.22
C LEU A 332 -33.22 -11.07 -1.04
N LEU A 333 -31.89 -11.01 -0.84
CA LEU A 333 -30.95 -11.89 -1.52
C LEU A 333 -31.14 -13.35 -1.08
N ALA A 334 -31.30 -13.60 0.23
CA ALA A 334 -31.52 -14.93 0.78
C ALA A 334 -32.84 -15.55 0.26
N GLU A 335 -33.90 -14.76 0.18
CA GLU A 335 -35.20 -15.21 -0.35
C GLU A 335 -35.12 -15.54 -1.84
N SER A 336 -34.45 -14.69 -2.64
CA SER A 336 -34.26 -14.96 -4.08
C SER A 336 -33.42 -16.22 -4.36
N VAL A 337 -32.35 -16.43 -3.58
CA VAL A 337 -31.47 -17.60 -3.71
C VAL A 337 -32.18 -18.88 -3.27
N GLN A 338 -33.05 -18.82 -2.25
CA GLN A 338 -33.84 -19.98 -1.82
C GLN A 338 -34.87 -20.40 -2.87
N VAL A 339 -35.53 -19.44 -3.53
CA VAL A 339 -36.48 -19.74 -4.62
C VAL A 339 -35.75 -20.36 -5.82
N GLU A 340 -34.60 -19.80 -6.22
CA GLU A 340 -33.85 -20.35 -7.36
C GLU A 340 -33.24 -21.73 -7.07
N LEU A 341 -32.79 -21.97 -5.83
CA LEU A 341 -32.34 -23.29 -5.38
C LEU A 341 -33.48 -24.31 -5.40
N ALA A 342 -34.68 -23.93 -4.95
CA ALA A 342 -35.85 -24.81 -4.96
C ALA A 342 -36.22 -25.23 -6.40
N ASP A 343 -36.28 -24.27 -7.32
CA ASP A 343 -36.56 -24.55 -8.74
C ASP A 343 -35.48 -25.45 -9.36
N ARG A 344 -34.20 -25.18 -9.10
CA ARG A 344 -33.10 -26.03 -9.61
C ARG A 344 -33.12 -27.42 -9.01
N THR A 345 -33.46 -27.57 -7.73
CA THR A 345 -33.57 -28.90 -7.12
C THR A 345 -34.70 -29.72 -7.74
N GLN A 346 -35.83 -29.08 -8.05
CA GLN A 346 -36.96 -29.73 -8.70
C GLN A 346 -36.63 -30.11 -10.15
N GLU A 347 -35.92 -29.27 -10.89
CA GLU A 347 -35.44 -29.55 -12.25
C GLU A 347 -34.42 -30.70 -12.27
N VAL A 348 -33.52 -30.77 -11.28
CA VAL A 348 -32.58 -31.89 -11.16
C VAL A 348 -33.30 -33.21 -10.86
N GLU A 349 -34.36 -33.19 -10.05
CA GLU A 349 -35.15 -34.39 -9.77
C GLU A 349 -35.93 -34.87 -11.00
N SER A 350 -36.53 -33.96 -11.78
CA SER A 350 -37.24 -34.35 -13.01
C SER A 350 -36.29 -34.96 -14.04
N LEU A 351 -35.11 -34.37 -14.25
CA LEU A 351 -34.10 -34.89 -15.18
C LEU A 351 -33.56 -36.25 -14.74
N LYS A 352 -33.38 -36.48 -13.42
CA LYS A 352 -33.00 -37.80 -12.91
C LYS A 352 -34.06 -38.85 -13.20
N GLN A 353 -35.34 -38.49 -13.07
CA GLN A 353 -36.44 -39.40 -13.37
C GLN A 353 -36.52 -39.70 -14.87
N GLU A 354 -36.35 -38.70 -15.73
CA GLU A 354 -36.31 -38.89 -17.18
C GLU A 354 -35.13 -39.77 -17.61
N LEU A 355 -33.94 -39.55 -17.04
CA LEU A 355 -32.77 -40.39 -17.28
C LEU A 355 -33.01 -41.84 -16.86
N ALA A 356 -33.63 -42.06 -15.70
CA ALA A 356 -33.98 -43.39 -15.24
C ALA A 356 -34.95 -44.10 -16.19
N ASN A 357 -35.98 -43.39 -16.66
CA ASN A 357 -36.93 -43.91 -17.63
C ASN A 357 -36.24 -44.25 -18.98
N ALA A 358 -35.40 -43.35 -19.50
CA ALA A 358 -34.67 -43.57 -20.74
C ALA A 358 -33.68 -44.75 -20.65
N GLN A 359 -33.03 -44.93 -19.50
CA GLN A 359 -32.18 -46.10 -19.25
C GLN A 359 -32.98 -47.39 -19.23
N GLN A 360 -34.18 -47.37 -18.64
CA GLN A 360 -35.09 -48.52 -18.62
C GLN A 360 -35.58 -48.86 -20.03
N ASP A 361 -35.95 -47.86 -20.83
CA ASP A 361 -36.35 -48.05 -22.23
C ASP A 361 -35.19 -48.59 -23.09
N LEU A 362 -33.99 -48.04 -22.92
CA LEU A 362 -32.80 -48.55 -23.61
C LEU A 362 -32.51 -50.01 -23.23
N HIS A 363 -32.68 -50.37 -21.95
CA HIS A 363 -32.55 -51.75 -21.50
C HIS A 363 -33.62 -52.66 -22.11
N ALA A 364 -34.87 -52.19 -22.19
CA ALA A 364 -35.97 -52.91 -22.83
C ALA A 364 -35.72 -53.13 -24.34
N VAL A 365 -35.26 -52.10 -25.06
CA VAL A 365 -34.88 -52.21 -26.48
C VAL A 365 -33.71 -53.17 -26.65
N CYS A 366 -32.66 -53.04 -25.83
CA CYS A 366 -31.46 -53.90 -25.91
C CYS A 366 -31.76 -55.37 -25.60
N SER A 367 -32.73 -55.63 -24.74
CA SER A 367 -33.13 -56.98 -24.34
C SER A 367 -34.19 -57.61 -25.25
N SER A 368 -34.83 -56.82 -26.12
CA SER A 368 -35.85 -57.28 -27.05
C SER A 368 -35.33 -58.30 -28.08
N THR A 369 -36.21 -59.21 -28.52
CA THR A 369 -35.92 -60.25 -29.52
C THR A 369 -35.53 -59.66 -30.87
N SER A 370 -36.16 -58.56 -31.28
CA SER A 370 -35.84 -57.83 -32.52
C SER A 370 -34.42 -57.26 -32.53
N TRP A 371 -33.96 -56.71 -31.40
CA TRP A 371 -32.60 -56.18 -31.26
C TRP A 371 -31.54 -57.29 -31.27
N LYS A 372 -31.85 -58.43 -30.64
CA LYS A 372 -30.98 -59.61 -30.65
C LYS A 372 -30.88 -60.24 -32.04
N MET A 373 -31.97 -60.29 -32.81
CA MET A 373 -31.98 -60.85 -34.17
C MET A 373 -31.22 -60.00 -35.20
N THR A 374 -31.21 -58.67 -35.04
CA THR A 374 -30.50 -57.75 -35.94
C THR A 374 -29.02 -57.54 -35.58
N ALA A 375 -28.52 -58.20 -34.52
CA ALA A 375 -27.12 -58.10 -34.10
C ALA A 375 -26.07 -58.49 -35.17
N PRO A 376 -26.29 -59.50 -36.04
CA PRO A 376 -25.33 -59.85 -37.09
C PRO A 376 -25.19 -58.74 -38.15
N LEU A 377 -26.31 -58.09 -38.52
CA LEU A 377 -26.32 -57.00 -39.51
C LEU A 377 -25.63 -55.73 -38.99
N ARG A 378 -25.72 -55.46 -37.68
CA ARG A 378 -25.04 -54.30 -37.06
C ARG A 378 -23.52 -54.48 -36.97
N ARG A 379 -23.06 -55.71 -36.69
CA ARG A 379 -21.62 -56.04 -36.76
C ARG A 379 -21.05 -55.91 -38.18
N LEU A 380 -21.86 -56.10 -39.22
CA LEU A 380 -21.42 -55.90 -40.61
C LEU A 380 -21.27 -54.41 -40.96
N ILE A 381 -22.04 -53.51 -40.34
CA ILE A 381 -21.94 -52.06 -40.56
C ILE A 381 -20.69 -51.47 -39.90
N ASP A 382 -20.28 -51.97 -38.73
CA ASP A 382 -19.05 -51.54 -38.06
C ASP A 382 -17.77 -52.05 -38.74
N VAL A 383 -17.86 -53.01 -39.67
CA VAL A 383 -16.73 -53.48 -40.49
C VAL A 383 -16.54 -52.63 -41.75
N TRP A 384 -17.51 -51.78 -42.09
CA TRP A 384 -17.49 -50.90 -43.27
C TRP A 384 -17.35 -49.39 -42.92
N ARG A 385 -17.13 -49.06 -41.65
CA ARG A 385 -16.58 -47.77 -41.20
C ARG A 385 -15.14 -47.99 -40.75
#